data_AF-A0A7J7K5I2-F1
#
_entry.id   AF-A0A7J7K5I2-F1
#
_cell.length_a   1.000
_cell.length_b   1.000
_cell.length_c   1.000
_cell.angle_alpha   90.00
_cell.angle_beta   90.00
_cell.angle_gamma   90.00
#
_symmetry.space_group_name_H-M   'P 1'
#
loop_
_entity.id
_entity.type
_entity.pdbx_description
1 polymer ?
#
loop_
_entity_poly.entity_id
_entity_poly.type
_entity_poly.pdbx_seq_one_letter_code
_entity_poly.pdbx_strand_id
1 'polypeptide(L)'
;MFGVPYVYTQSKVLKARLEYLRDTFQIKENDFLTFDAMRHAAQCVGRALRGKTDYGIMCFADKRFARMDKKGKLPKWIQEQMGSDVLNLSTDECVQICKRFLRKMAQPFPREDQLGLSLLSSEQLQREETQSKIEHKIQKVEVAIN
;
A
#
# COMPACT_ATOMS: atom_id res chain seq x y z
N MET A 1 2.38 -5.31 11.43
CA MET A 1 2.02 -6.61 10.83
C MET A 1 3.16 -7.58 11.05
N PHE A 2 2.93 -8.62 11.85
CA PHE A 2 3.93 -9.64 12.15
C PHE A 2 3.76 -10.82 11.20
N GLY A 3 4.82 -11.15 10.46
CA GLY A 3 4.80 -12.25 9.49
C GLY A 3 3.93 -12.00 8.26
N VAL A 4 4.07 -12.91 7.28
CA VAL A 4 3.21 -12.96 6.10
C VAL A 4 2.02 -13.89 6.39
N PRO A 5 0.75 -13.42 6.28
CA PRO A 5 -0.43 -14.20 6.67
C PRO A 5 -0.78 -15.23 5.60
N TYR A 6 -0.06 -16.35 5.59
CA TYR A 6 -0.37 -17.48 4.71
C TYR A 6 -1.50 -18.34 5.28
N VAL A 7 -2.41 -18.76 4.42
CA VAL A 7 -3.38 -19.82 4.70
C VAL A 7 -2.67 -21.17 4.81
N TYR A 8 -3.27 -22.12 5.53
CA TYR A 8 -2.71 -23.47 5.70
C TYR A 8 -2.61 -24.20 4.35
N THR A 9 -1.39 -24.33 3.84
CA THR A 9 -1.07 -24.84 2.50
C THR A 9 -1.36 -26.32 2.32
N GLN A 10 -1.41 -27.09 3.41
CA GLN A 10 -1.67 -28.54 3.36
C GLN A 10 -3.17 -28.87 3.34
N SER A 11 -4.07 -27.89 3.39
CA SER A 11 -5.52 -28.10 3.28
C SER A 11 -5.91 -28.72 1.93
N LYS A 12 -6.76 -29.76 1.96
CA LYS A 12 -7.29 -30.41 0.75
C LYS A 12 -8.08 -29.44 -0.14
N VAL A 13 -8.89 -28.58 0.48
CA VAL A 13 -9.72 -27.58 -0.24
C VAL A 13 -8.84 -26.58 -0.98
N LEU A 14 -7.76 -26.11 -0.34
CA LEU A 14 -6.85 -25.18 -0.97
C LEU A 14 -6.08 -25.83 -2.11
N LYS A 15 -5.61 -27.07 -1.95
CA LYS A 15 -4.93 -27.81 -3.02
C LYS A 15 -5.81 -28.01 -4.25
N ALA A 16 -7.06 -28.44 -4.06
CA ALA A 16 -8.01 -28.58 -5.16
C ALA A 16 -8.29 -27.25 -5.88
N ARG A 17 -8.38 -26.15 -5.12
CA ARG A 17 -8.51 -24.80 -5.69
C ARG A 17 -7.28 -24.39 -6.49
N LEU A 18 -6.08 -24.65 -5.97
CA LEU A 18 -4.82 -24.33 -6.64
C LEU A 18 -4.66 -25.13 -7.94
N GLU A 19 -5.02 -26.41 -7.94
CA GLU A 19 -5.03 -27.27 -9.13
C GLU A 19 -6.01 -26.75 -10.18
N TYR A 20 -7.23 -26.40 -9.79
CA TYR A 20 -8.20 -25.78 -10.70
C TYR A 20 -7.70 -24.46 -11.31
N LEU A 21 -7.07 -23.59 -10.51
CA LEU A 21 -6.51 -22.33 -10.98
C LEU A 21 -5.34 -22.51 -11.95
N ARG A 22 -4.52 -23.54 -11.71
CA ARG A 22 -3.41 -23.91 -12.59
C ARG A 22 -3.93 -24.41 -13.94
N ASP A 23 -4.90 -25.32 -13.92
CA ASP A 23 -5.34 -26.01 -15.14
C ASP A 23 -6.28 -25.15 -15.99
N THR A 24 -7.14 -24.33 -15.36
CA THR A 24 -8.15 -23.51 -16.07
C THR A 24 -7.61 -22.13 -16.45
N PHE A 25 -6.85 -21.49 -15.54
CA PHE A 25 -6.42 -20.09 -15.70
C PHE A 25 -4.91 -19.93 -15.85
N GLN A 26 -4.14 -21.02 -15.85
CA GLN A 26 -2.67 -21.01 -15.95
C GLN A 26 -1.99 -20.18 -14.84
N ILE A 27 -2.64 -20.06 -13.69
CA ILE A 27 -2.10 -19.32 -12.54
C ILE A 27 -1.20 -20.25 -11.73
N LYS A 28 0.04 -19.83 -11.50
CA LYS A 28 0.97 -20.57 -10.65
C LYS A 28 0.51 -20.54 -9.20
N GLU A 29 0.67 -21.66 -8.51
CA GLU A 29 0.24 -21.81 -7.11
C GLU A 29 0.88 -20.76 -6.19
N ASN A 30 2.18 -20.50 -6.36
CA ASN A 30 2.93 -19.53 -5.57
C ASN A 30 2.45 -18.07 -5.78
N ASP A 31 2.00 -17.74 -7.01
CA ASP A 31 1.49 -16.42 -7.32
C ASP A 31 0.15 -16.18 -6.62
N PHE A 32 -0.73 -17.19 -6.62
CA PHE A 32 -1.99 -17.13 -5.88
C PHE A 32 -1.78 -17.02 -4.37
N LEU A 33 -0.90 -17.86 -3.79
CA LEU A 33 -0.62 -17.82 -2.35
C LEU A 33 -0.03 -16.48 -1.92
N THR A 34 0.89 -15.93 -2.72
CA THR A 34 1.49 -14.64 -2.42
C THR A 34 0.49 -13.50 -2.58
N PHE A 35 -0.33 -13.53 -3.62
CA PHE A 35 -1.41 -12.57 -3.82
C PHE A 35 -2.41 -12.57 -2.65
N ASP A 36 -2.89 -13.73 -2.24
CA ASP A 36 -3.88 -13.85 -1.15
C ASP A 36 -3.30 -13.34 0.18
N ALA A 37 -2.06 -13.73 0.50
CA ALA A 37 -1.38 -13.26 1.70
C ALA A 37 -1.16 -11.74 1.68
N MET A 38 -0.73 -11.16 0.55
CA MET A 38 -0.52 -9.71 0.43
C MET A 38 -1.83 -8.93 0.46
N ARG A 39 -2.92 -9.49 -0.09
CA ARG A 39 -4.26 -8.90 -0.03
C ARG A 39 -4.75 -8.79 1.41
N HIS A 40 -4.66 -9.86 2.19
CA HIS A 40 -5.00 -9.82 3.63
C HIS A 40 -4.07 -8.89 4.41
N ALA A 41 -2.78 -8.89 4.07
CA ALA A 41 -1.81 -8.01 4.70
C ALA A 41 -2.16 -6.52 4.52
N ALA A 42 -2.39 -6.13 3.27
CA ALA A 42 -2.77 -4.76 2.90
C ALA A 42 -4.13 -4.37 3.48
N GLN A 43 -5.08 -5.30 3.56
CA GLN A 43 -6.40 -5.03 4.13
C GLN A 43 -6.32 -4.63 5.61
N CYS A 44 -5.52 -5.33 6.41
CA CYS A 44 -5.36 -4.98 7.83
C CYS A 44 -4.61 -3.66 8.00
N VAL A 45 -3.54 -3.47 7.22
CA VAL A 45 -2.68 -2.27 7.29
C VAL A 45 -3.42 -1.01 6.83
N GLY A 46 -4.23 -1.12 5.77
CA GLY A 46 -5.00 -0.01 5.21
C GLY A 46 -6.09 0.55 6.14
N ARG A 47 -6.44 -0.14 7.23
CA ARG A 47 -7.41 0.38 8.22
C ARG A 47 -6.84 1.48 9.11
N ALA A 48 -5.52 1.68 9.12
CA ALA A 48 -4.86 2.68 9.95
C ALA A 48 -5.10 4.13 9.50
N LEU A 49 -5.47 4.34 8.23
CA LEU A 49 -5.73 5.66 7.66
C LEU A 49 -7.22 5.78 7.31
N ARG A 50 -7.90 6.86 7.71
CA ARG A 50 -9.31 7.10 7.38
C ARG A 50 -9.52 8.41 6.61
N GLY A 51 -8.77 9.45 6.93
CA GLY A 51 -8.80 10.75 6.25
C GLY A 51 -7.41 11.28 5.92
N LYS A 52 -7.35 12.41 5.22
CA LYS A 52 -6.08 13.07 4.85
C LYS A 52 -5.39 13.75 6.03
N THR A 53 -6.13 14.02 7.10
CA THR A 53 -5.61 14.55 8.36
C THR A 53 -5.03 13.46 9.26
N ASP A 54 -5.36 12.19 8.99
CA ASP A 54 -4.88 11.08 9.79
C ASP A 54 -3.48 10.69 9.34
N TYR A 55 -2.61 10.39 10.29
CA TYR A 55 -1.32 9.79 10.04
C TYR A 55 -1.19 8.51 10.86
N GLY A 56 -0.51 7.53 10.29
CA GLY A 56 -0.34 6.22 10.91
C GLY A 56 1.01 5.63 10.53
N ILE A 57 1.56 4.83 11.45
CA ILE A 57 2.75 4.05 11.18
C ILE A 57 2.33 2.64 10.80
N MET A 58 2.82 2.17 9.66
CA MET A 58 2.54 0.84 9.13
C MET A 58 3.83 0.04 9.08
N CYS A 59 4.07 -0.79 10.10
CA CYS A 59 5.28 -1.61 10.18
C CYS A 59 5.05 -3.03 9.63
N PHE A 60 5.91 -3.49 8.73
CA PHE A 60 5.97 -4.87 8.24
C PHE A 60 7.15 -5.59 8.89
N ALA A 61 6.90 -6.41 9.90
CA ALA A 61 7.92 -7.06 10.71
C ALA A 61 8.29 -8.45 10.14
N ASP A 62 8.68 -8.52 8.87
CA ASP A 62 9.20 -9.72 8.22
C ASP A 62 10.03 -9.38 6.98
N LYS A 63 11.23 -9.97 6.86
CA LYS A 63 12.15 -9.77 5.72
C LYS A 63 11.51 -10.11 4.37
N ARG A 64 10.54 -11.03 4.35
CA ARG A 64 9.85 -11.46 3.12
C ARG A 64 9.12 -10.31 2.43
N PHE A 65 8.62 -9.31 3.17
CA PHE A 65 7.96 -8.14 2.55
C PHE A 65 8.90 -7.27 1.72
N ALA A 66 10.21 -7.34 1.93
CA ALA A 66 11.18 -6.60 1.14
C ALA A 66 11.44 -7.21 -0.25
N ARG A 67 11.03 -8.45 -0.49
CA ARG A 67 11.20 -9.12 -1.79
C ARG A 67 10.20 -8.56 -2.80
N MET A 68 10.63 -8.42 -4.06
CA MET A 68 9.83 -7.80 -5.12
C MET A 68 8.54 -8.56 -5.45
N ASP A 69 8.54 -9.89 -5.31
CA ASP A 69 7.35 -10.73 -5.53
C ASP A 69 6.21 -10.41 -4.54
N LYS A 70 6.55 -9.96 -3.33
CA LYS A 70 5.60 -9.60 -2.27
C LYS A 70 5.33 -8.10 -2.26
N LYS A 71 6.38 -7.28 -2.27
CA LYS A 71 6.30 -5.82 -2.32
C LYS A 71 5.47 -5.36 -3.51
N GLY A 72 5.68 -5.94 -4.69
CA GLY A 72 4.97 -5.59 -5.92
C GLY A 72 3.48 -5.92 -5.91
N LYS A 73 3.01 -6.77 -4.99
CA LYS A 73 1.59 -7.13 -4.83
C LYS A 73 0.86 -6.24 -3.82
N LEU A 74 1.55 -5.35 -3.12
CA LEU A 74 0.90 -4.36 -2.26
C LEU A 74 0.23 -3.26 -3.11
N PRO A 75 -0.76 -2.53 -2.60
CA PRO A 75 -1.30 -1.36 -3.30
C PRO A 75 -0.23 -0.30 -3.61
N LYS A 76 -0.32 0.37 -4.77
CA LYS A 76 0.69 1.34 -5.23
C LYS A 76 0.97 2.45 -4.22
N TRP A 77 -0.08 2.99 -3.59
CA TRP A 77 0.05 4.03 -2.57
C TRP A 77 0.89 3.61 -1.35
N ILE A 78 0.92 2.31 -0.99
CA ILE A 78 1.83 1.77 0.03
C ILE A 78 3.24 1.62 -0.55
N GLN A 79 3.35 1.07 -1.77
CA GLN A 79 4.65 0.83 -2.41
C GLN A 79 5.46 2.13 -2.60
N GLU A 80 4.79 3.23 -2.93
CA GLU A 80 5.39 4.56 -3.08
C GLU A 80 6.03 5.07 -1.78
N GLN A 81 5.50 4.68 -0.63
CA GLN A 81 6.05 5.04 0.69
C GLN A 81 7.14 4.05 1.15
N MET A 82 7.30 2.91 0.47
CA MET A 82 8.34 1.91 0.75
C MET A 82 9.59 2.17 -0.09
N GLY A 83 10.24 3.32 0.12
CA GLY A 83 11.53 3.67 -0.47
C GLY A 83 12.68 2.77 0.00
N SER A 84 13.86 2.88 -0.63
CA SER A 84 15.08 2.14 -0.24
C SER A 84 15.44 2.34 1.23
N ASP A 85 15.22 3.55 1.73
CA ASP A 85 15.68 3.99 3.05
C ASP A 85 14.88 3.39 4.21
N VAL A 86 13.73 2.78 3.91
CA VAL A 86 12.83 2.18 4.89
C VAL A 86 12.68 0.66 4.73
N LEU A 87 13.52 0.04 3.90
CA LEU A 87 13.55 -1.40 3.67
C LEU A 87 14.63 -2.08 4.51
N ASN A 88 14.35 -3.29 4.99
CA ASN A 88 15.27 -4.13 5.77
C ASN A 88 15.89 -3.42 6.99
N LEU A 89 15.12 -2.54 7.63
CA LEU A 89 15.53 -1.85 8.84
C LEU A 89 15.72 -2.82 10.02
N SER A 90 16.71 -2.53 10.85
CA SER A 90 16.79 -3.08 12.21
C SER A 90 15.68 -2.49 13.09
N THR A 91 15.42 -3.13 14.23
CA THR A 91 14.43 -2.65 15.20
C THR A 91 14.74 -1.23 15.69
N ASP A 92 16.01 -0.94 15.98
CA ASP A 92 16.42 0.36 16.50
C ASP A 92 16.27 1.48 15.46
N GLU A 93 16.68 1.23 14.22
CA GLU A 93 16.49 2.18 13.12
C GLU A 93 15.02 2.48 12.88
N CYS A 94 14.18 1.42 12.87
CA CYS A 94 12.74 1.55 12.74
C CYS A 94 12.14 2.44 13.84
N VAL A 95 12.56 2.25 15.10
CA VAL A 95 12.11 3.07 16.23
C VAL A 95 12.52 4.53 16.06
N GLN A 96 13.74 4.82 15.59
CA GLN A 96 14.20 6.19 15.37
C GLN A 96 13.41 6.90 14.26
N ILE A 97 13.16 6.20 13.15
CA ILE A 97 12.35 6.71 12.03
C ILE A 97 10.92 6.99 12.51
N CYS A 98 10.31 6.06 13.26
CA CYS A 98 8.98 6.22 13.82
C CYS A 98 8.88 7.44 14.76
N LYS A 99 9.85 7.63 15.66
CA LYS A 99 9.90 8.78 16.57
C LYS A 99 9.98 10.10 15.79
N ARG A 100 10.83 10.15 14.76
CA ARG A 100 10.98 11.34 13.91
C ARG A 100 9.68 11.65 13.16
N PHE A 101 9.05 10.63 12.58
CA PHE A 101 7.78 10.74 11.88
C PHE A 101 6.68 11.32 12.78
N LEU A 102 6.48 10.74 13.96
CA LEU A 102 5.43 11.19 14.89
C LEU A 102 5.63 12.64 15.34
N ARG A 103 6.86 13.07 15.62
CA ARG A 103 7.13 14.47 16.01
C ARG A 103 6.83 15.46 14.90
N LYS A 104 7.13 15.09 13.64
CA LYS A 104 6.86 15.94 12.48
C LYS A 104 5.37 16.02 12.16
N MET A 105 4.67 14.89 12.22
CA MET A 105 3.24 14.81 11.88
C MET A 105 2.33 15.34 12.99
N ALA A 106 2.80 15.39 14.25
CA ALA A 106 2.04 15.96 15.37
C ALA A 106 1.98 17.50 15.37
N GLN A 107 2.66 18.18 14.45
CA GLN A 107 2.56 19.63 14.32
C GLN A 107 1.17 20.03 13.80
N PRO A 108 0.64 21.21 14.19
CA PRO A 108 -0.63 21.70 13.67
C PRO A 108 -0.61 21.74 12.14
N PHE A 109 -1.61 21.13 11.50
CA PHE A 109 -1.74 21.09 10.04
C PHE A 109 -3.05 21.77 9.63
N PRO A 110 -3.04 23.11 9.46
CA PRO A 110 -4.24 23.87 9.13
C PRO A 110 -4.82 23.50 7.76
N ARG A 111 -6.10 23.76 7.55
CA ARG A 111 -6.79 23.47 6.28
C ARG A 111 -6.23 24.29 5.11
N GLU A 112 -5.65 25.45 5.39
CA GLU A 112 -5.02 26.32 4.39
C GLU A 112 -3.86 25.63 3.68
N ASP A 113 -3.06 24.86 4.42
CA ASP A 113 -1.96 24.06 3.85
C ASP A 113 -2.45 22.89 2.99
N GLN A 114 -3.72 22.52 3.11
CA GLN A 114 -4.34 21.44 2.33
C GLN A 114 -4.94 21.92 1.01
N LEU A 115 -5.33 23.20 0.94
CA LEU A 115 -5.97 23.83 -0.22
C LEU A 115 -5.00 23.89 -1.40
N GLY A 116 -5.42 23.39 -2.56
CA GLY A 116 -4.63 23.34 -3.80
C GLY A 116 -3.76 22.09 -3.96
N LEU A 117 -3.49 21.33 -2.88
CA LEU A 117 -2.78 20.05 -2.96
C LEU A 117 -3.71 18.86 -2.79
N SER A 118 -4.45 18.84 -1.69
CA SER A 118 -5.24 17.69 -1.25
C SER A 118 -6.73 18.00 -1.11
N LEU A 119 -7.08 19.26 -0.88
CA LEU A 119 -8.44 19.80 -0.96
C LEU A 119 -8.50 20.79 -2.14
N LEU A 120 -9.62 20.81 -2.85
CA LEU A 120 -9.88 21.73 -3.97
C LEU A 120 -11.13 22.54 -3.66
N SER A 121 -11.07 23.86 -3.84
CA SER A 121 -12.27 24.71 -3.81
C SER A 121 -13.00 24.69 -5.15
N SER A 122 -14.27 25.13 -5.15
CA SER A 122 -15.09 25.24 -6.39
C SER A 122 -14.40 26.09 -7.45
N GLU A 123 -13.81 27.23 -7.05
CA GLU A 123 -13.08 28.13 -7.93
C GLU A 123 -11.80 27.49 -8.50
N GLN A 124 -11.11 26.68 -7.71
CA GLN A 124 -9.89 25.98 -8.16
C GLN A 124 -10.20 24.86 -9.17
N LEU A 125 -11.37 24.24 -9.07
CA LEU A 125 -11.86 23.20 -10.00
C LEU A 125 -12.20 23.75 -11.39
N GLN A 126 -12.62 25.00 -11.48
CA GLN A 126 -12.96 25.65 -12.75
C GLN A 126 -11.73 26.06 -13.58
N ARG A 127 -10.53 26.03 -12.98
CA ARG A 127 -9.28 26.34 -13.70
C ARG A 127 -8.91 25.18 -14.63
N GLU A 128 -8.69 25.48 -15.91
CA GLU A 128 -8.27 24.50 -16.94
C GLU A 128 -6.98 23.77 -16.57
N GLU A 129 -6.05 24.44 -15.88
CA GLU A 129 -4.80 23.85 -15.42
C GLU A 129 -5.05 22.74 -14.36
N THR A 130 -6.03 22.93 -13.48
CA THR A 130 -6.41 21.93 -12.47
C THR A 130 -7.06 20.72 -13.14
N GLN A 131 -7.93 20.95 -14.13
CA GLN A 131 -8.59 19.88 -14.89
C GLN A 131 -7.57 19.03 -15.64
N SER A 132 -6.62 19.66 -16.33
CA SER A 132 -5.52 18.97 -17.03
C SER A 132 -4.68 18.12 -16.07
N LYS A 133 -4.40 18.62 -14.86
CA LYS A 133 -3.67 17.86 -13.82
C LYS A 133 -4.46 16.66 -13.30
N ILE A 134 -5.79 16.76 -13.21
CA ILE A 134 -6.66 15.67 -12.78
C ILE A 134 -6.70 14.58 -13.86
N GLU A 135 -6.90 14.95 -15.13
CA GLU A 135 -6.90 14.01 -16.25
C GLU A 135 -5.59 13.25 -16.34
N HIS A 136 -4.45 13.94 -16.23
CA HIS A 136 -3.14 13.29 -16.24
C HIS A 136 -2.95 12.31 -15.06
N LYS A 137 -3.50 12.62 -13.88
CA LYS A 137 -3.50 11.68 -12.74
C LYS A 137 -4.39 10.47 -12.98
N ILE A 138 -5.59 10.66 -13.55
CA ILE A 138 -6.52 9.57 -13.87
C ILE A 138 -5.87 8.62 -14.89
N GLN A 139 -5.27 9.16 -15.94
CA GLN A 139 -4.63 8.36 -16.98
C GLN A 139 -3.45 7.54 -16.45
N LYS A 140 -2.67 8.10 -15.51
CA LYS A 140 -1.63 7.35 -14.78
C LYS A 140 -2.20 6.21 -13.94
N VAL A 141 -3.40 6.37 -13.37
CA VAL A 141 -4.07 5.34 -12.58
C VAL A 141 -4.66 4.24 -13.49
N GLU A 142 -5.23 4.59 -14.64
CA GLU A 142 -5.75 3.59 -15.60
C GLU A 142 -4.64 2.73 -16.21
N VAL A 143 -3.54 3.34 -16.65
CA VAL A 143 -2.34 2.62 -17.13
C VAL A 143 -1.71 1.76 -16.03
N ALA A 144 -2.00 2.07 -14.77
CA ALA A 144 -1.51 1.34 -13.62
C ALA A 144 -2.35 0.12 -13.24
N ILE A 145 -3.61 0.04 -13.69
CA ILE A 145 -4.58 -1.01 -13.40
C ILE A 145 -4.63 -2.05 -14.54
N ASN A 146 -4.38 -1.62 -15.78
CA ASN A 146 -4.14 -2.49 -16.93
C ASN A 146 -2.71 -3.06 -16.93
#